data_AF-A0A941S2V0-F1
#
_entry.id   AF-A0A941S2V0-F1
#
_cell.length_a   1.000
_cell.length_b   1.000
_cell.length_c   1.000
_cell.angle_alpha   90.00
_cell.angle_beta   90.00
_cell.angle_gamma   90.00
#
_symmetry.space_group_name_H-M   'P 1'
#
loop_
_entity.id
_entity.type
_entity.pdbx_description
1 polymer ?
#
loop_
_entity_poly.entity_id
_entity_poly.type
_entity_poly.pdbx_seq_one_letter_code
_entity_poly.pdbx_strand_id
1 'polypeptide(L)' 'MAHRIPAEQLREILAVARKLRTSAQEEMDEDYVDLFLRAALALEDRARQLAFHPYDPNPPELEDEEMRKVLHKPVNIVC' A
#
# COMPACT_ATOMS: atom_id res chain seq x y z
N MET A 1 1.72 13.12 24.38
CA MET A 1 1.41 14.04 23.26
C MET A 1 1.22 13.19 22.02
N ALA A 2 0.07 13.27 21.35
CA ALA A 2 -0.19 12.47 20.16
C ALA A 2 0.78 12.88 19.04
N HIS A 3 1.60 11.95 18.57
CA HIS A 3 2.44 12.14 17.38
C HIS A 3 1.50 12.27 16.17
N ARG A 4 1.05 13.51 15.91
CA ARG A 4 0.33 13.82 14.67
C ARG A 4 1.31 13.61 13.54
N ILE A 5 0.99 12.69 12.64
CA ILE A 5 1.74 12.51 11.40
C ILE A 5 1.71 13.84 10.64
N PRO A 6 2.85 14.33 10.12
CA PRO A 6 2.88 15.58 9.37
C PRO A 6 1.90 15.50 8.21
N ALA A 7 1.02 16.51 8.08
CA ALA A 7 0.07 16.58 6.97
C ALA A 7 0.77 16.53 5.59
N GLU A 8 2.06 16.89 5.55
CA GLU A 8 2.94 16.76 4.40
C GLU A 8 3.15 15.31 3.96
N GLN A 9 3.43 14.38 4.89
CA GLN A 9 3.57 12.95 4.58
C GLN A 9 2.28 12.36 4.01
N LEU A 10 1.12 12.74 4.55
CA LEU A 10 -0.17 12.30 4.02
C LEU A 10 -0.38 12.79 2.57
N ARG A 11 0.02 14.03 2.27
CA ARG A 11 -0.06 14.58 0.92
C ARG A 11 0.87 13.86 -0.04
N GLU A 12 2.09 13.53 0.38
CA GLU A 12 3.05 12.79 -0.43
C GLU A 12 2.52 11.39 -0.81
N ILE A 13 2.02 10.64 0.18
CA ILE A 13 1.43 9.30 -0.05
C ILE A 13 0.28 9.38 -1.05
N LEU A 14 -0.65 10.34 -0.86
CA LEU A 14 -1.78 10.53 -1.77
C LEU A 14 -1.35 11.01 -3.16
N ALA A 15 -0.27 11.79 -3.26
CA ALA A 15 0.28 12.21 -4.55
C ALA A 15 0.85 11.01 -5.33
N VAL A 16 1.53 10.08 -4.66
CA VAL A 16 2.01 8.84 -5.28
C VAL A 16 0.84 7.95 -5.71
N ALA A 17 -0.18 7.78 -4.87
CA ALA A 17 -1.38 7.03 -5.23
C ALA A 17 -2.07 7.58 -6.49
N ARG A 18 -2.15 8.92 -6.63
CA ARG A 18 -2.66 9.55 -7.87
C ARG A 18 -1.81 9.24 -9.08
N LYS A 19 -0.48 9.32 -8.97
CA LYS A 19 0.43 9.00 -10.08
C LYS A 19 0.23 7.56 -10.55
N LEU A 20 0.11 6.61 -9.62
CA LEU A 20 -0.14 5.21 -9.96
C LEU A 20 -1.49 5.03 -10.69
N ARG A 21 -2.54 5.75 -10.30
CA ARG A 21 -3.81 5.73 -11.05
C ARG A 21 -3.68 6.30 -12.45
N THR A 22 -2.93 7.39 -12.62
CA THR A 22 -2.67 7.94 -13.96
C THR A 22 -1.87 6.95 -14.80
N SER A 23 -0.83 6.34 -14.24
CA SER A 23 -0.07 5.29 -14.95
C SER A 23 -0.95 4.10 -15.33
N ALA A 24 -1.86 3.66 -14.46
CA ALA A 24 -2.82 2.61 -14.77
C ALA A 24 -3.80 2.98 -15.91
N GLN A 25 -4.11 4.26 -16.10
CA GLN A 25 -4.97 4.73 -17.20
C GLN A 25 -4.23 4.82 -18.54
N GLU A 26 -2.91 5.03 -18.48
CA GLU A 26 -2.04 5.17 -19.64
C GLU A 26 -1.43 3.83 -20.09
N GLU A 27 -1.46 2.82 -19.22
CA GLU A 27 -0.88 1.51 -19.46
C GLU A 27 -1.74 0.65 -20.40
N MET A 28 -1.08 -0.02 -21.34
CA MET A 28 -1.72 -0.87 -22.34
C MET A 28 -1.77 -2.34 -21.91
N ASP A 29 -0.89 -2.74 -21.00
CA ASP A 29 -0.84 -4.08 -20.45
C ASP A 29 -1.73 -4.21 -19.20
N GLU A 30 -2.81 -5.00 -19.33
CA GLU A 30 -3.81 -5.19 -18.28
C GLU A 30 -3.23 -5.70 -16.96
N ASP A 31 -2.14 -6.49 -17.00
CA ASP A 31 -1.50 -7.01 -15.78
C ASP A 31 -0.85 -5.88 -14.96
N TYR A 32 -0.26 -4.89 -15.64
CA TYR A 32 0.33 -3.72 -14.99
C TYR A 32 -0.74 -2.72 -14.55
N VAL A 33 -1.85 -2.60 -15.28
CA VAL A 33 -3.01 -1.80 -14.86
C VAL A 33 -3.50 -2.27 -13.48
N ASP A 34 -3.73 -3.58 -13.29
CA ASP A 34 -4.19 -4.12 -12.02
C ASP A 34 -3.14 -3.93 -10.91
N LEU A 35 -1.86 -4.12 -11.21
CA LEU A 35 -0.76 -3.86 -10.27
C LEU A 35 -0.75 -2.41 -9.77
N PHE A 36 -0.84 -1.45 -10.69
CA PHE A 36 -0.82 -0.01 -10.36
C PHE A 36 -2.06 0.39 -9.56
N LEU A 37 -3.25 -0.12 -9.92
CA LEU A 37 -4.48 0.15 -9.18
C LEU A 37 -4.43 -0.41 -7.76
N ARG A 38 -3.97 -1.66 -7.58
CA ARG A 38 -3.80 -2.27 -6.25
C ARG A 38 -2.81 -1.48 -5.40
N ALA A 39 -1.68 -1.07 -5.97
CA ALA A 39 -0.70 -0.24 -5.28
C ALA A 39 -1.26 1.13 -4.87
N ALA A 40 -2.04 1.77 -5.74
CA ALA A 40 -2.70 3.05 -5.42
C ALA A 40 -3.69 2.90 -4.27
N LEU A 41 -4.51 1.84 -4.27
CA LEU A 41 -5.48 1.56 -3.21
C LEU A 41 -4.79 1.29 -1.86
N ALA A 42 -3.70 0.52 -1.86
CA ALA A 42 -2.94 0.24 -0.65
C ALA A 42 -2.35 1.52 -0.02
N LEU A 43 -1.86 2.46 -0.85
CA LEU A 43 -1.36 3.75 -0.37
C LEU A 43 -2.47 4.65 0.18
N GLU A 44 -3.66 4.66 -0.44
CA GLU A 44 -4.82 5.41 0.08
C GLU A 44 -5.31 4.85 1.41
N ASP A 45 -5.34 3.52 1.56
CA ASP A 45 -5.69 2.89 2.83
C ASP A 45 -4.65 3.20 3.90
N ARG A 46 -3.36 3.15 3.56
CA ARG A 46 -2.29 3.56 4.47
C ARG A 46 -2.43 5.01 4.89
N ALA A 47 -2.70 5.93 3.97
CA ALA A 47 -2.94 7.33 4.29
C ALA A 47 -4.15 7.51 5.22
N ARG A 48 -5.22 6.74 5.02
CA ARG A 48 -6.40 6.72 5.90
C ARG A 48 -6.05 6.23 7.30
N GLN A 49 -5.31 5.12 7.41
CA GLN A 49 -4.84 4.61 8.70
C GLN A 49 -4.01 5.67 9.42
N LEU A 50 -3.05 6.29 8.74
CA LEU A 50 -2.19 7.33 9.33
C LEU A 50 -2.97 8.61 9.72
N ALA A 51 -4.06 8.94 9.01
CA ALA A 51 -4.87 10.12 9.30
C ALA A 51 -5.84 9.92 10.47
N PHE A 52 -6.39 8.71 10.65
CA PHE A 52 -7.49 8.44 11.58
C PHE A 52 -7.14 7.49 12.73
N HIS A 53 -6.07 6.71 12.66
CA HIS A 53 -5.61 5.93 13.80
C HIS A 53 -4.66 6.75 14.69
N PRO A 54 -4.94 6.90 16.00
CA PRO A 54 -3.86 7.18 16.94
C PRO A 54 -2.87 6.02 16.81
N TYR A 55 -1.64 6.34 16.44
CA TYR A 55 -0.52 5.41 16.32
C TYR A 55 -0.56 4.40 17.49
N ASP A 56 -0.93 3.15 17.22
CA ASP A 56 -0.65 2.06 18.15
C ASP A 56 0.80 1.66 17.86
N PRO A 57 1.77 1.98 18.73
CA PRO A 57 3.16 1.68 18.48
C PRO A 57 3.44 0.17 18.49
N ASN A 58 2.47 -0.66 18.86
CA ASN A 58 2.56 -2.10 18.70
C ASN A 58 1.92 -2.50 17.36
N PRO A 59 2.70 -2.75 16.29
CA PRO A 59 2.22 -3.67 15.28
C PRO A 59 1.81 -4.96 16.01
N PRO A 60 0.69 -5.63 15.63
CA PRO A 60 0.46 -6.98 16.12
C PRO A 60 1.75 -7.76 15.81
N GLU A 61 2.34 -8.38 16.84
CA GLU A 61 3.42 -9.33 16.64
C GLU A 61 2.85 -10.39 15.69
N LEU A 62 3.11 -10.22 14.41
CA LEU A 62 2.85 -11.23 13.41
C LEU A 62 3.77 -12.36 13.82
N GLU A 63 3.21 -13.41 14.42
CA GLU A 63 3.93 -14.62 14.72
C GLU A 63 4.67 -15.04 13.43
N ASP A 64 5.98 -14.83 13.44
CA ASP A 64 6.85 -14.56 12.28
C ASP A 64 7.03 -15.78 11.34
N GLU A 65 6.26 -16.84 11.54
CA GLU A 65 6.47 -18.13 10.90
C GLU A 65 5.43 -18.49 9.84
N GLU A 66 4.17 -18.05 9.99
CA GLU A 66 3.14 -18.30 8.97
C GLU A 66 3.19 -17.27 7.84
N MET A 67 3.44 -15.98 8.14
CA MET A 67 3.40 -14.93 7.11
C MET A 67 4.61 -14.97 6.16
N ARG A 68 5.77 -15.44 6.63
CA ARG A 68 6.94 -15.74 5.77
C ARG A 68 6.62 -16.80 4.70
N LYS A 69 5.73 -17.77 4.99
CA LYS A 69 5.34 -18.80 4.01
C LYS A 69 4.42 -18.25 2.92
N VAL A 70 3.65 -17.20 3.20
CA VAL A 70 2.72 -16.59 2.24
C VAL A 70 3.47 -15.67 1.27
N LEU A 71 4.44 -14.89 1.76
CA LEU A 71 5.18 -13.92 0.94
C LEU A 71 6.26 -14.54 0.02
N HIS A 72 6.66 -15.79 0.28
CA HIS A 72 7.65 -16.50 -0.54
C HIS A 72 7.06 -17.61 -1.41
N LYS A 73 5.74 -17.72 -1.54
CA LYS A 73 5.17 -18.62 -2.55
C LYS A 73 5.54 -18.11 -3.94
N PRO A 74 6.20 -18.91 -4.79
CA PRO A 74 6.45 -18.53 -6.17
C PRO A 74 5.10 -18.31 -6.85
N VAL A 75 4.89 -17.09 -7.36
CA VAL A 75 3.77 -16.79 -8.26
C VAL A 75 4.05 -17.58 -9.52
N ASN A 76 3.35 -18.69 -9.69
CA ASN A 76 3.44 -19.52 -10.88
C ASN A 76 2.64 -18.80 -11.98
N ILE A 77 3.30 -17.91 -12.72
CA ILE A 77 2.73 -17.31 -13.93
C ILE A 77 2.75 -18.42 -14.98
N VAL A 78 1.61 -19.06 -15.17
CA VAL A 78 1.44 -20.07 -16.21
C VAL A 78 1.05 -19.35 -17.51
N CYS A 79 1.88 -19.57 -18.54
CA CYS A 79 1.70 -19.11 -19.92
C CYS A 79 0.41 -19.60 -20.58
#